data_AF-M6ZU49-F1
#
_entry.id   AF-M6ZU49-F1
#
_cell.length_a   1.000
_cell.length_b   1.000
_cell.length_c   1.000
_cell.angle_alpha   90.00
_cell.angle_beta   90.00
_cell.angle_gamma   90.00
#
_symmetry.space_group_name_H-M   'P 1'
#
loop_
_entity.id
_entity.type
_entity.pdbx_description
1 polymer ?
#
loop_
_entity_poly.entity_id
_entity_poly.type
_entity_poly.pdbx_seq_one_letter_code
_entity_poly.pdbx_strand_id
1 'polypeptide(L)' 'MQAFGNEESQTLSLKTGYAHYFSRSRNQLWKKGDTSGHT' A
#
# COMPACT_ATOMS: atom_id res chain seq x y z
N MET A 1 6.57 -9.10 7.52
CA MET A 1 6.82 -8.34 6.26
C MET A 1 7.05 -6.89 6.63
N GLN A 2 8.21 -6.32 6.29
CA GLN A 2 8.52 -4.91 6.52
C GLN A 2 8.27 -4.17 5.20
N ALA A 3 7.25 -3.32 5.17
CA ALA A 3 6.90 -2.51 4.00
C ALA A 3 7.30 -1.05 4.27
N PHE A 4 7.81 -0.38 3.26
CA PHE A 4 8.09 1.05 3.33
C PHE A 4 6.81 1.81 2.97
N GLY A 5 6.45 2.78 3.79
CA GLY A 5 5.38 3.73 3.48
C GLY A 5 5.98 5.08 3.13
N ASN A 6 5.55 5.68 2.02
CA ASN A 6 5.72 7.11 1.77
C ASN A 6 4.47 7.88 2.25
N GLU A 7 4.54 9.20 2.31
CA GLU A 7 3.42 10.05 2.73
C GLU A 7 2.14 9.74 1.94
N GLU A 8 2.27 9.57 0.62
CA GLU A 8 1.17 9.22 -0.28
C GLU A 8 0.49 7.89 0.08
N SER A 9 1.26 6.85 0.43
CA SER A 9 0.71 5.56 0.88
C SER A 9 -0.04 5.68 2.20
N GLN A 10 0.40 6.57 3.11
CA GLN A 10 -0.32 6.82 4.37
C GLN A 10 -1.62 7.57 4.11
N THR A 11 -1.58 8.62 3.30
CA THR A 11 -2.78 9.39 2.91
C THR A 11 -3.80 8.50 2.21
N LEU A 12 -3.37 7.67 1.27
CA LEU A 12 -4.25 6.72 0.58
C LEU A 12 -4.80 5.66 1.53
N SER A 13 -4.00 5.20 2.49
CA SER A 13 -4.47 4.25 3.49
C SER A 13 -5.60 4.82 4.34
N LEU A 14 -5.44 6.06 4.81
CA LEU A 14 -6.46 6.75 5.57
C LEU A 14 -7.71 7.08 4.73
N LYS A 15 -7.51 7.50 3.48
CA LYS A 15 -8.60 7.92 2.59
C LYS A 15 -9.47 6.76 2.11
N THR A 16 -8.86 5.62 1.83
CA THR A 16 -9.55 4.46 1.24
C THR A 16 -9.97 3.43 2.28
N GLY A 17 -9.38 3.47 3.49
CA GLY A 17 -9.56 2.44 4.51
C GLY A 17 -8.79 1.14 4.22
N TYR A 18 -8.06 1.05 3.11
CA TYR A 18 -7.24 -0.10 2.75
C TYR A 18 -5.76 0.21 2.97
N ALA A 19 -5.01 -0.74 3.52
CA ALA A 19 -3.57 -0.54 3.68
C ALA A 19 -2.88 -0.41 2.32
N HIS A 20 -2.29 0.76 2.04
CA HIS A 20 -1.45 1.01 0.89
C HIS A 20 0.02 0.95 1.31
N TYR A 21 0.85 0.36 0.45
CA TYR A 21 2.28 0.22 0.68
C TYR A 21 3.04 0.77 -0.51
N PHE A 22 4.23 1.30 -0.27
CA PHE A 22 5.09 1.82 -1.31
C PHE A 22 6.27 0.88 -1.56
N SER A 23 6.32 0.30 -2.75
CA SER A 23 7.44 -0.54 -3.16
C SER A 23 8.57 0.32 -3.71
N ARG A 24 9.62 0.54 -2.90
CA ARG A 24 10.79 1.33 -3.31
C ARG A 24 11.53 0.73 -4.52
N SER A 25 11.57 -0.61 -4.61
CA SER A 25 12.24 -1.31 -5.72
C SER A 25 11.49 -1.19 -7.05
N ARG A 26 10.15 -1.09 -7.00
CA ARG A 26 9.30 -0.91 -8.20
C ARG A 26 8.89 0.55 -8.41
N ASN A 27 9.23 1.42 -7.46
CA ASN A 27 8.79 2.80 -7.37
C ASN A 27 7.26 2.96 -7.58
N GLN A 28 6.48 2.05 -6.99
CA GLN A 28 5.04 1.95 -7.21
C GLN A 28 4.28 1.74 -5.89
N LEU A 29 3.07 2.29 -5.83
CA LEU A 29 2.10 2.02 -4.78
C LEU A 29 1.41 0.68 -5.02
N TRP A 30 1.22 -0.07 -3.95
CA TRP A 30 0.51 -1.34 -3.95
C TRP A 30 -0.54 -1.34 -2.84
N LYS A 31 -1.80 -1.58 -3.20
CA LYS A 31 -2.88 -1.76 -2.25
C LYS A 31 -2.90 -3.19 -1.74
N LYS A 32 -2.91 -3.36 -0.42
CA LYS A 32 -3.07 -4.66 0.22
C LYS A 32 -4.40 -5.28 -0.23
N GLY A 33 -4.32 -6.47 -0.80
CA GLY A 33 -5.49 -7.22 -1.29
C GLY A 33 -5.77 -7.11 -2.78
N ASP A 34 -5.02 -6.31 -3.57
CA ASP A 34 -5.25 -6.23 -5.02
C ASP A 34 -4.88 -7.53 -5.79
N THR A 35 -4.01 -8.35 -5.24
CA THR A 35 -3.49 -9.56 -5.93
C THR A 35 -3.80 -10.88 -5.23
N SER A 36 -4.35 -10.83 -4.02
CA SER A 36 -4.80 -12.03 -3.31
C SER A 36 -6.19 -11.74 -2.79
N GLY A 37 -7.20 -12.46 -3.25
CA GLY A 37 -8.60 -12.35 -2.81
C GLY A 37 -8.83 -12.78 -1.36
N HIS A 38 -7.96 -12.41 -0.43
CA HIS A 38 -8.14 -12.54 1.01
C HIS A 38 -8.45 -11.14 1.55
N THR A 39 -9.75 -10.88 1.68
CA THR A 39 -10.34 -9.76 2.44
C THR A 39 -9.96 -9.82 3.92
#